data_AF-A0A328PUM7-F1
#
_entry.id   AF-A0A328PUM7-F1
#
_cell.length_a   1.000
_cell.length_b   1.000
_cell.length_c   1.000
_cell.angle_alpha   90.00
_cell.angle_beta   90.00
_cell.angle_gamma   90.00
#
_symmetry.space_group_name_H-M   'P 1'
#
loop_
_entity.id
_entity.type
_entity.pdbx_description
1 polymer ?
#
loop_
_entity_poly.entity_id
_entity_poly.type
_entity_poly.pdbx_seq_one_letter_code
_entity_poly.pdbx_strand_id
1 'polypeptide(L)'
;MKKTLAFVAIMVLVVSAFSLGFTDVGEDHWAYDYVMKLVEKGVIPVDEPTFRGYEPLTRSDAAVWMSRLVTYLENSPEIAKTRDLNYLEEKVNNASKKVNTVESNLNALSEELNQNDLLADLQATYSDVKKTAYRAKNIGDSLEKDLLALSQEVSGLNAKVSSMESTLNQTKQLAQENNMFVKALPALSTKVVAIERKVSDLEKMESTLNQTKQLAEENNMFIKALPALSTKVANLEKKVNATENKVAELEKFRTTMAQQHLNLKYDTYDKIDVLNNQVDLNEAKILELSQQVEAQNEEIAKAQDNTMLWLVAGLGVVLGVVGIFLP
;
A
#
# COMPACT_ATOMS: atom_id res chain seq x y z
N MET A 1 -94.58 121.70 -43.27
CA MET A 1 -94.37 120.37 -42.65
C MET A 1 -94.01 119.40 -43.78
N LYS A 2 -92.95 118.60 -43.69
CA LYS A 2 -92.80 117.43 -42.80
C LYS A 2 -93.92 116.39 -43.02
N LYS A 3 -93.50 115.22 -43.51
CA LYS A 3 -93.94 113.90 -43.02
C LYS A 3 -95.42 113.57 -43.18
N THR A 4 -95.72 112.88 -44.27
CA THR A 4 -95.97 111.43 -44.16
C THR A 4 -95.02 110.75 -45.16
N LEU A 5 -94.30 109.69 -44.77
CA LEU A 5 -94.80 108.31 -44.86
C LEU A 5 -95.31 108.06 -46.29
N ALA A 6 -94.57 107.37 -47.18
CA ALA A 6 -93.88 106.09 -46.99
C ALA A 6 -94.79 105.01 -46.39
N PHE A 7 -94.45 103.74 -46.65
CA PHE A 7 -95.01 102.56 -45.99
C PHE A 7 -96.26 101.89 -46.57
N VAL A 8 -96.60 102.13 -47.84
CA VAL A 8 -97.19 101.08 -48.69
C VAL A 8 -96.29 100.98 -49.92
N ALA A 9 -95.18 100.24 -49.86
CA ALA A 9 -95.10 98.78 -49.80
C ALA A 9 -95.67 98.17 -51.10
N ILE A 10 -94.83 97.79 -52.06
CA ILE A 10 -94.13 96.48 -52.09
C ILE A 10 -95.16 95.36 -52.31
N MET A 11 -95.08 94.72 -53.49
CA MET A 11 -96.11 93.98 -54.27
C MET A 11 -96.86 94.91 -55.24
N VAL A 12 -96.74 94.79 -56.57
CA VAL A 12 -96.38 93.67 -57.47
C VAL A 12 -95.50 94.28 -58.59
N LEU A 13 -94.29 93.84 -58.94
CA LEU A 13 -93.80 92.49 -59.30
C LEU A 13 -94.53 91.84 -60.48
N VAL A 14 -94.60 92.57 -61.60
CA VAL A 14 -94.59 91.96 -62.94
C VAL A 14 -93.26 92.33 -63.59
N VAL A 15 -92.53 91.32 -64.05
CA VAL A 15 -91.26 91.49 -64.77
C VAL A 15 -91.57 92.08 -66.15
N SER A 16 -91.36 93.37 -66.31
CA SER A 16 -91.11 93.94 -67.64
C SER A 16 -89.75 93.42 -68.08
N ALA A 17 -89.70 92.67 -69.17
CA ALA A 17 -88.44 92.34 -69.82
C ALA A 17 -87.81 93.65 -70.31
N PHE A 18 -86.85 94.18 -69.55
CA PHE A 18 -85.92 95.17 -70.07
C PHE A 18 -85.13 94.48 -71.17
N SER A 19 -85.51 94.77 -72.42
CA SER A 19 -84.59 94.68 -73.54
C SER A 19 -83.34 95.46 -73.14
N LEU A 20 -82.21 94.76 -73.00
CA LEU A 20 -80.91 95.40 -72.83
C LEU A 20 -80.49 95.94 -74.20
N GLY A 21 -81.01 97.12 -74.55
CA GLY A 21 -80.79 97.73 -75.85
C GLY A 21 -81.59 99.00 -76.03
N PHE A 22 -81.26 99.72 -77.09
CA PHE A 22 -81.85 101.01 -77.41
C PHE A 22 -82.97 100.87 -78.45
N THR A 23 -84.11 101.52 -78.22
CA THR A 23 -85.31 101.40 -79.07
C THR A 23 -85.14 101.97 -80.48
N ASP A 24 -84.13 102.81 -80.70
CA ASP A 24 -83.76 103.42 -81.98
C ASP A 24 -82.58 102.70 -82.68
N VAL A 25 -82.02 101.65 -82.06
CA VAL A 25 -80.96 100.80 -82.64
C VAL A 25 -81.42 99.35 -82.61
N GLY A 26 -82.30 99.00 -83.55
CA GLY A 26 -82.76 97.62 -83.76
C GLY A 26 -81.68 96.72 -84.38
N GLU A 27 -81.92 95.40 -84.40
CA GLU A 27 -80.93 94.39 -84.84
C GLU A 27 -80.42 94.60 -86.28
N ASP A 28 -81.29 95.06 -87.18
CA ASP A 28 -80.94 95.37 -88.59
C ASP A 28 -80.13 96.68 -88.76
N HIS A 29 -79.88 97.44 -87.68
CA HIS A 29 -79.14 98.69 -87.74
C HIS A 29 -77.62 98.42 -87.80
N TRP A 30 -76.90 99.01 -88.75
CA TRP A 30 -75.46 98.76 -89.00
C TRP A 30 -74.56 98.92 -87.76
N ALA A 31 -74.95 99.78 -86.80
CA ALA A 31 -74.20 100.02 -85.57
C ALA A 31 -74.54 99.05 -84.42
N TYR A 32 -75.59 98.23 -84.55
CA TYR A 32 -76.16 97.40 -83.47
C TYR A 32 -75.09 96.56 -82.77
N ASP A 33 -74.38 95.74 -83.54
CA ASP A 33 -73.30 94.88 -83.07
C ASP A 33 -72.19 95.62 -82.31
N TYR A 34 -71.84 96.83 -82.76
CA TYR A 34 -70.77 97.64 -82.17
C TYR A 34 -71.22 98.29 -80.86
N VAL A 35 -72.43 98.87 -80.87
CA VAL A 35 -73.05 99.48 -79.68
C VAL A 35 -73.30 98.41 -78.63
N MET A 36 -73.88 97.26 -79.03
CA MET A 36 -74.25 96.20 -78.08
C MET A 36 -73.03 95.53 -77.45
N LYS A 37 -71.93 95.32 -78.19
CA LYS A 37 -70.66 94.86 -77.60
C LYS A 37 -70.11 95.85 -76.57
N LEU A 38 -70.21 97.16 -76.83
CA LEU A 38 -69.76 98.19 -75.88
C LEU A 38 -70.72 98.33 -74.67
N VAL A 39 -72.02 98.09 -74.84
CA VAL A 39 -73.00 97.97 -73.75
C VAL A 39 -72.72 96.74 -72.89
N GLU A 40 -72.47 95.58 -73.50
CA GLU A 40 -72.14 94.32 -72.80
C GLU A 40 -70.88 94.48 -71.95
N LYS A 41 -69.87 95.23 -72.43
CA LYS A 41 -68.66 95.55 -71.67
C LYS A 41 -68.82 96.75 -70.72
N GLY A 42 -70.03 97.30 -70.57
CA GLY A 42 -70.36 98.42 -69.66
C GLY A 42 -69.80 99.79 -70.07
N VAL A 43 -69.23 99.89 -71.28
CA VAL A 43 -68.60 101.11 -71.82
C VAL A 43 -69.66 102.16 -72.11
N ILE A 44 -70.75 101.75 -72.79
CA ILE A 44 -71.92 102.59 -73.06
C ILE A 44 -72.99 102.24 -72.02
N PRO A 45 -73.50 103.19 -71.22
CA PRO A 45 -74.64 102.94 -70.33
C PRO A 45 -75.94 102.78 -71.12
N VAL A 46 -76.87 101.99 -70.59
CA VAL A 46 -78.27 101.95 -71.05
C VAL A 46 -79.14 102.58 -69.96
N ASP A 47 -78.91 103.87 -69.73
CA ASP A 47 -79.67 104.72 -68.80
C ASP A 47 -80.88 105.38 -69.47
N GLU A 48 -80.77 105.68 -70.77
CA GLU A 48 -81.86 106.18 -71.62
C GLU A 48 -82.40 105.09 -72.58
N PRO A 49 -83.68 105.13 -72.98
CA PRO A 49 -84.29 104.13 -73.88
C PRO A 49 -83.87 104.27 -75.35
N THR A 50 -83.02 105.25 -75.69
CA THR A 50 -82.57 105.57 -77.05
C THR A 50 -81.08 105.89 -77.06
N PHE A 51 -80.33 105.37 -78.03
CA PHE A 51 -78.90 105.61 -78.23
C PHE A 51 -78.62 106.98 -78.84
N ARG A 52 -79.54 107.45 -79.69
CA ARG A 52 -79.49 108.72 -80.44
C ARG A 52 -78.27 108.86 -81.32
N GLY A 53 -77.93 107.80 -82.07
CA GLY A 53 -76.70 107.71 -82.88
C GLY A 53 -76.50 108.77 -83.98
N TYR A 54 -77.52 109.59 -84.28
CA TYR A 54 -77.44 110.73 -85.20
C TYR A 54 -77.37 112.10 -84.50
N GLU A 55 -77.50 112.15 -83.16
CA GLU A 55 -77.31 113.39 -82.40
C GLU A 55 -75.81 113.70 -82.19
N PRO A 56 -75.42 114.99 -82.03
CA PRO A 56 -74.03 115.35 -81.75
C PRO A 56 -73.58 114.87 -80.37
N LEU A 57 -72.76 113.82 -80.32
CA LEU A 57 -72.15 113.34 -79.07
C LEU A 57 -71.31 114.45 -78.42
N THR A 58 -71.53 114.73 -77.13
CA THR A 58 -70.72 115.74 -76.44
C THR A 58 -69.32 115.21 -76.14
N ARG A 59 -68.34 116.11 -76.04
CA ARG A 59 -66.97 115.75 -75.65
C ARG A 59 -66.90 115.13 -74.25
N SER A 60 -67.86 115.47 -73.38
CA SER A 60 -67.97 114.91 -72.03
C SER A 60 -68.38 113.44 -72.07
N ASP A 61 -69.42 113.12 -72.86
CA ASP A 61 -69.94 111.74 -72.97
C ASP A 61 -68.91 110.82 -73.65
N ALA A 62 -68.26 111.31 -74.70
CA ALA A 62 -67.15 110.62 -75.35
C ALA A 62 -65.99 110.34 -74.37
N ALA A 63 -65.67 111.28 -73.47
CA ALA A 63 -64.65 111.08 -72.44
C ALA A 63 -65.08 110.05 -71.37
N VAL A 64 -66.36 110.02 -71.00
CA VAL A 64 -66.91 108.99 -70.08
C VAL A 64 -66.83 107.60 -70.70
N TRP A 65 -67.26 107.44 -71.96
CA TRP A 65 -67.18 106.15 -72.66
C TRP A 65 -65.72 105.72 -72.85
N MET A 66 -64.83 106.62 -73.27
CA MET A 66 -63.40 106.29 -73.40
C MET A 66 -62.77 105.90 -72.06
N SER A 67 -63.10 106.59 -70.97
CA SER A 67 -62.64 106.25 -69.62
C SER A 67 -63.10 104.86 -69.17
N ARG A 68 -64.36 104.50 -69.45
CA ARG A 68 -64.90 103.16 -69.17
C ARG A 68 -64.25 102.09 -70.06
N LEU A 69 -63.97 102.38 -71.32
CA LEU A 69 -63.23 101.46 -72.21
C LEU A 69 -61.81 101.21 -71.70
N VAL A 70 -61.09 102.26 -71.31
CA VAL A 70 -59.76 102.12 -70.67
C VAL A 70 -59.87 101.33 -69.38
N THR A 71 -60.85 101.61 -68.53
CA THR A 71 -61.09 100.85 -67.28
C THR A 71 -61.38 99.37 -67.55
N TYR A 72 -62.15 99.04 -68.59
CA TYR A 72 -62.40 97.66 -69.00
C TYR A 72 -61.11 96.98 -69.49
N LEU A 73 -60.33 97.64 -70.35
CA LEU A 73 -59.05 97.11 -70.85
C LEU A 73 -58.01 96.94 -69.73
N GLU A 74 -57.95 97.87 -68.78
CA GLU A 74 -57.09 97.78 -67.60
C GLU A 74 -57.50 96.69 -66.62
N ASN A 75 -58.76 96.24 -66.62
CA ASN A 75 -59.26 95.21 -65.70
C ASN A 75 -59.61 93.87 -66.38
N SER A 76 -59.46 93.77 -67.71
CA SER A 76 -59.73 92.54 -68.44
C SER A 76 -58.71 91.44 -68.09
N PRO A 77 -59.14 90.26 -67.62
CA PRO A 77 -58.26 89.13 -67.36
C PRO A 77 -57.73 88.46 -68.65
N GLU A 78 -58.30 88.79 -69.81
CA GLU A 78 -57.87 88.27 -71.12
C GLU A 78 -56.63 89.00 -71.68
N ILE A 79 -56.32 90.20 -71.16
CA ILE A 79 -55.18 91.01 -71.59
C ILE A 79 -54.04 90.84 -70.59
N ALA A 80 -53.07 89.99 -70.93
CA ALA A 80 -51.87 89.79 -70.12
C ALA A 80 -51.07 91.09 -70.01
N LYS A 81 -51.06 91.70 -68.81
CA LYS A 81 -50.31 92.93 -68.54
C LYS A 81 -48.81 92.63 -68.54
N THR A 82 -48.00 93.54 -69.07
CA THR A 82 -46.53 93.46 -69.05
C THR A 82 -45.98 93.18 -67.65
N ARG A 83 -46.56 93.80 -66.61
CA ARG A 83 -46.19 93.55 -65.21
C ARG A 83 -46.39 92.10 -64.77
N ASP A 84 -47.48 91.46 -65.21
CA ASP A 84 -47.83 90.11 -64.79
C ASP A 84 -47.02 89.07 -65.58
N LEU A 85 -46.67 89.38 -66.85
CA LEU A 85 -45.65 88.66 -67.63
C LEU A 85 -44.28 88.71 -66.95
N ASN A 86 -43.82 89.89 -66.51
CA ASN A 86 -42.54 90.04 -65.80
C ASN A 86 -42.50 89.26 -64.47
N TYR A 87 -43.62 89.21 -63.73
CA TYR A 87 -43.73 88.41 -62.51
C TYR A 87 -43.66 86.90 -62.80
N LEU A 88 -44.33 86.43 -63.86
CA LEU A 88 -44.23 85.05 -64.30
C LEU A 88 -42.81 84.71 -64.77
N GLU A 89 -42.16 85.59 -65.52
CA GLU A 89 -40.76 85.45 -65.90
C GLU A 89 -39.84 85.34 -64.67
N GLU A 90 -40.02 86.18 -63.65
CA GLU A 90 -39.27 86.08 -62.39
C GLU A 90 -39.50 84.73 -61.68
N LYS A 91 -40.75 84.24 -61.63
CA LYS A 91 -41.07 82.95 -61.02
C LYS A 91 -40.51 81.77 -61.81
N VAL A 92 -40.59 81.81 -63.15
CA VAL A 92 -40.02 80.79 -64.05
C VAL A 92 -38.50 80.78 -63.93
N ASN A 93 -37.85 81.95 -63.92
CA ASN A 93 -36.40 82.06 -63.73
C ASN A 93 -35.96 81.54 -62.35
N ASN A 94 -36.72 81.82 -61.29
CA ASN A 94 -36.43 81.29 -59.96
C ASN A 94 -36.70 79.78 -59.84
N ALA A 95 -37.71 79.26 -60.53
CA ALA A 95 -37.98 77.82 -60.62
C ALA A 95 -36.87 77.10 -61.40
N SER A 96 -36.46 77.62 -62.56
CA SER A 96 -35.35 77.11 -63.35
C SER A 96 -34.05 77.05 -62.54
N LYS A 97 -33.68 78.13 -61.82
CA LYS A 97 -32.53 78.13 -60.91
C LYS A 97 -32.58 77.00 -59.87
N LYS A 98 -33.75 76.77 -59.25
CA LYS A 98 -33.93 75.68 -58.28
C LYS A 98 -33.83 74.30 -58.92
N VAL A 99 -34.43 74.09 -60.09
CA VAL A 99 -34.31 72.83 -60.85
C VAL A 99 -32.86 72.54 -61.17
N ASN A 100 -32.12 73.51 -61.70
CA ASN A 100 -30.70 73.37 -62.03
C ASN A 100 -29.84 73.05 -60.79
N THR A 101 -30.18 73.61 -59.62
CA THR A 101 -29.50 73.28 -58.35
C THR A 101 -29.83 71.87 -57.84
N VAL A 102 -31.08 71.42 -58.00
CA VAL A 102 -31.47 70.04 -57.65
C VAL A 102 -30.78 69.05 -58.58
N GLU A 103 -30.71 69.34 -59.87
CA GLU A 103 -29.99 68.55 -60.87
C GLU A 103 -28.48 68.49 -60.56
N SER A 104 -27.83 69.61 -60.23
CA SER A 104 -26.42 69.61 -59.84
C SER A 104 -26.17 68.78 -58.58
N ASN A 105 -27.07 68.84 -57.59
CA ASN A 105 -26.95 68.06 -56.36
C ASN A 105 -27.19 66.56 -56.60
N LEU A 106 -28.14 66.20 -57.48
CA LEU A 106 -28.40 64.81 -57.88
C LEU A 106 -27.20 64.23 -58.63
N ASN A 107 -26.63 64.99 -59.56
CA ASN A 107 -25.45 64.59 -60.31
C ASN A 107 -24.25 64.44 -59.38
N ALA A 108 -24.01 65.38 -58.47
CA ALA A 108 -22.93 65.28 -57.48
C ALA A 108 -23.09 64.04 -56.56
N LEU A 109 -24.31 63.73 -56.10
CA LEU A 109 -24.56 62.54 -55.28
C LEU A 109 -24.41 61.24 -56.07
N SER A 110 -24.82 61.24 -57.35
CA SER A 110 -24.60 60.11 -58.26
C SER A 110 -23.12 59.90 -58.54
N GLU A 111 -22.37 60.98 -58.77
CA GLU A 111 -20.92 60.99 -58.94
C GLU A 111 -20.23 60.44 -57.67
N GLU A 112 -20.63 60.88 -56.47
CA GLU A 112 -20.09 60.41 -55.19
C GLU A 112 -20.39 58.93 -54.91
N LEU A 113 -21.56 58.43 -55.33
CA LEU A 113 -21.91 57.00 -55.24
C LEU A 113 -21.13 56.12 -56.22
N ASN A 114 -20.81 56.65 -57.41
CA ASN A 114 -20.10 55.91 -58.47
C ASN A 114 -18.56 56.01 -58.35
N GLN A 115 -18.00 57.18 -58.04
CA GLN A 115 -16.54 57.37 -57.92
C GLN A 115 -15.94 56.67 -56.70
N ASN A 116 -16.69 56.59 -55.59
CA ASN A 116 -16.20 55.94 -54.37
C ASN A 116 -16.47 54.42 -54.34
N ASP A 117 -17.05 53.84 -55.40
CA ASP A 117 -17.49 52.43 -55.48
C ASP A 117 -18.30 51.96 -54.24
N LEU A 118 -18.96 52.91 -53.55
CA LEU A 118 -19.36 52.76 -52.14
C LEU A 118 -20.34 51.58 -51.93
N LEU A 119 -21.17 51.32 -52.94
CA LEU A 119 -22.11 50.20 -52.94
C LEU A 119 -21.40 48.85 -53.14
N ALA A 120 -20.36 48.79 -53.98
CA ALA A 120 -19.54 47.61 -54.19
C ALA A 120 -18.68 47.30 -52.96
N ASP A 121 -18.07 48.33 -52.35
CA ASP A 121 -17.31 48.23 -51.09
C ASP A 121 -18.18 47.79 -49.92
N LEU A 122 -19.41 48.31 -49.80
CA LEU A 122 -20.37 47.85 -48.79
C LEU A 122 -20.77 46.39 -49.01
N GLN A 123 -20.98 45.96 -50.26
CA GLN A 123 -21.30 44.57 -50.60
C GLN A 123 -20.11 43.62 -50.35
N ALA A 124 -18.89 44.05 -50.65
CA ALA A 124 -17.66 43.32 -50.34
C ALA A 124 -17.46 43.18 -48.83
N THR A 125 -17.59 44.28 -48.09
CA THR A 125 -17.52 44.31 -46.62
C THR A 125 -18.56 43.39 -45.99
N TYR A 126 -19.82 43.42 -46.45
CA TYR A 126 -20.86 42.49 -45.99
C TYR A 126 -20.50 41.03 -46.26
N SER A 127 -19.95 40.72 -47.45
CA SER A 127 -19.50 39.38 -47.81
C SER A 127 -18.36 38.89 -46.88
N ASP A 128 -17.39 39.74 -46.58
CA ASP A 128 -16.24 39.38 -45.74
C ASP A 128 -16.59 39.34 -44.24
N VAL A 129 -17.47 40.20 -43.75
CA VAL A 129 -18.09 40.07 -42.43
C VAL A 129 -18.84 38.74 -42.31
N LYS A 130 -19.64 38.37 -43.31
CA LYS A 130 -20.37 37.09 -43.35
C LYS A 130 -19.43 35.88 -43.35
N LYS A 131 -18.36 35.89 -44.16
CA LYS A 131 -17.31 34.84 -44.15
C LYS A 131 -16.63 34.75 -42.77
N THR A 132 -16.34 35.89 -42.17
CA THR A 132 -15.67 35.97 -40.85
C THR A 132 -16.58 35.45 -39.74
N ALA A 133 -17.88 35.76 -39.78
CA ALA A 133 -18.87 35.21 -38.85
C ALA A 133 -18.97 33.68 -38.94
N TYR A 134 -18.96 33.09 -40.14
CA TYR A 134 -18.92 31.62 -40.29
C TYR A 134 -17.61 31.00 -39.78
N ARG A 135 -16.46 31.64 -40.03
CA ARG A 135 -15.17 31.19 -39.47
C ARG A 135 -15.18 31.23 -37.94
N ALA A 136 -15.66 32.33 -37.36
CA ALA A 136 -15.80 32.48 -35.91
C ALA A 136 -16.74 31.42 -35.30
N LYS A 137 -17.88 31.13 -35.95
CA LYS A 137 -18.77 30.05 -35.53
C LYS A 137 -18.06 28.70 -35.54
N ASN A 138 -17.41 28.32 -36.65
CA ASN A 138 -16.74 27.03 -36.76
C ASN A 138 -15.59 26.88 -35.75
N ILE A 139 -14.89 27.96 -35.43
CA ILE A 139 -13.87 28.00 -34.35
C ILE A 139 -14.54 27.81 -32.98
N GLY A 140 -15.68 28.46 -32.72
CA GLY A 140 -16.47 28.29 -31.51
C GLY A 140 -16.96 26.85 -31.33
N ASP A 141 -17.58 26.27 -32.35
CA ASP A 141 -18.06 24.88 -32.37
C ASP A 141 -16.90 23.88 -32.09
N SER A 142 -15.69 24.15 -32.61
CA SER A 142 -14.49 23.34 -32.32
C SER A 142 -13.99 23.53 -30.89
N LEU A 143 -13.93 24.78 -30.41
CA LEU A 143 -13.46 25.11 -29.06
C LEU A 143 -14.38 24.53 -27.98
N GLU A 144 -15.69 24.50 -28.21
CA GLU A 144 -16.66 23.83 -27.34
C GLU A 144 -16.36 22.33 -27.22
N LYS A 145 -16.10 21.67 -28.36
CA LYS A 145 -15.74 20.25 -28.39
C LYS A 145 -14.41 19.96 -27.68
N ASP A 146 -13.38 20.79 -27.91
CA ASP A 146 -12.07 20.63 -27.28
C ASP A 146 -12.14 20.88 -25.76
N LEU A 147 -12.95 21.86 -25.31
CA LEU A 147 -13.23 22.13 -23.91
C LEU A 147 -13.98 20.96 -23.23
N LEU A 148 -14.94 20.34 -23.92
CA LEU A 148 -15.65 19.16 -23.44
C LEU A 148 -14.69 17.96 -23.28
N ALA A 149 -13.82 17.73 -24.27
CA ALA A 149 -12.81 16.67 -24.21
C ALA A 149 -11.83 16.89 -23.05
N LEU A 150 -11.32 18.12 -22.89
CA LEU A 150 -10.43 18.47 -21.78
C LEU A 150 -11.09 18.29 -20.41
N SER A 151 -12.38 18.63 -20.28
CA SER A 151 -13.17 18.39 -19.06
C SER A 151 -13.31 16.89 -18.73
N GLN A 152 -13.50 16.05 -19.74
CA GLN A 152 -13.52 14.59 -19.58
C GLN A 152 -12.14 14.03 -19.18
N GLU A 153 -11.05 14.53 -19.79
CA GLU A 153 -9.69 14.15 -19.42
C GLU A 153 -9.34 14.54 -17.98
N VAL A 154 -9.67 15.76 -17.56
CA VAL A 154 -9.50 16.23 -16.17
C VAL A 154 -10.30 15.36 -15.19
N SER A 155 -11.54 15.00 -15.54
CA SER A 155 -12.37 14.10 -14.73
C SER A 155 -11.74 12.70 -14.60
N GLY A 156 -11.21 12.15 -15.71
CA GLY A 156 -10.50 10.87 -15.72
C GLY A 156 -9.16 10.92 -14.96
N LEU A 157 -8.46 12.05 -15.00
CA LEU A 157 -7.24 12.28 -14.23
C LEU A 157 -7.53 12.33 -12.72
N ASN A 158 -8.60 13.03 -12.32
CA ASN A 158 -9.04 13.07 -10.92
C ASN A 158 -9.39 11.68 -10.38
N ALA A 159 -10.09 10.85 -11.16
CA ALA A 159 -10.37 9.46 -10.80
C ALA A 159 -9.09 8.60 -10.64
N LYS A 160 -8.08 8.81 -11.50
CA LYS A 160 -6.77 8.15 -11.36
C LYS A 160 -6.03 8.60 -10.10
N VAL A 161 -6.07 9.89 -9.75
CA VAL A 161 -5.48 10.43 -8.52
C VAL A 161 -6.14 9.80 -7.28
N SER A 162 -7.48 9.75 -7.21
CA SER A 162 -8.18 9.10 -6.09
C SER A 162 -7.83 7.61 -5.93
N SER A 163 -7.63 6.90 -7.04
CA SER A 163 -7.16 5.50 -7.03
C SER A 163 -5.72 5.37 -6.52
N MET A 164 -4.83 6.27 -6.93
CA MET A 164 -3.45 6.33 -6.43
C MET A 164 -3.39 6.64 -4.93
N GLU A 165 -4.22 7.55 -4.42
CA GLU A 165 -4.31 7.86 -2.98
C GLU A 165 -4.76 6.65 -2.15
N SER A 166 -5.75 5.89 -2.65
CA SER A 166 -6.17 4.63 -2.02
C SER A 166 -5.02 3.61 -1.98
N THR A 167 -4.32 3.43 -3.10
CA THR A 167 -3.17 2.52 -3.23
C THR A 167 -2.01 2.92 -2.31
N LEU A 168 -1.74 4.22 -2.19
CA LEU A 168 -0.72 4.79 -1.30
C LEU A 168 -1.05 4.50 0.18
N ASN A 169 -2.32 4.66 0.57
CA ASN A 169 -2.78 4.37 1.93
C ASN A 169 -2.67 2.88 2.29
N GLN A 170 -3.05 1.98 1.38
CA GLN A 170 -2.86 0.53 1.55
C GLN A 170 -1.37 0.18 1.68
N THR A 171 -0.53 0.74 0.81
CA THR A 171 0.94 0.52 0.84
C THR A 171 1.54 0.99 2.17
N LYS A 172 1.06 2.11 2.71
CA LYS A 172 1.49 2.65 4.00
C LYS A 172 1.09 1.74 5.18
N GLN A 173 -0.09 1.13 5.15
CA GLN A 173 -0.53 0.14 6.15
C GLN A 173 0.34 -1.13 6.09
N LEU A 174 0.54 -1.71 4.90
CA LEU A 174 1.41 -2.88 4.71
C LEU A 174 2.87 -2.60 5.15
N ALA A 175 3.38 -1.40 4.92
CA ALA A 175 4.70 -1.00 5.40
C ALA A 175 4.77 -0.91 6.94
N GLN A 176 3.69 -0.47 7.60
CA GLN A 176 3.60 -0.47 9.07
C GLN A 176 3.54 -1.90 9.64
N GLU A 177 2.74 -2.78 9.04
CA GLU A 177 2.67 -4.21 9.41
C GLU A 177 4.01 -4.91 9.25
N ASN A 178 4.68 -4.74 8.09
CA ASN A 178 6.02 -5.27 7.86
C ASN A 178 7.04 -4.77 8.88
N ASN A 179 6.98 -3.49 9.29
CA ASN A 179 7.84 -2.97 10.35
C ASN A 179 7.58 -3.64 11.72
N MET A 180 6.33 -4.04 12.02
CA MET A 180 6.03 -4.83 13.22
C MET A 180 6.64 -6.24 13.15
N PHE A 181 6.53 -6.91 12.00
CA PHE A 181 7.15 -8.23 11.81
C PHE A 181 8.69 -8.18 11.89
N VAL A 182 9.33 -7.17 11.26
CA VAL A 182 10.79 -6.95 11.35
C VAL A 182 11.23 -6.72 12.80
N LYS A 183 10.46 -5.98 13.60
CA LYS A 183 10.74 -5.77 15.04
C LYS A 183 10.57 -7.04 15.88
N ALA A 184 9.72 -7.98 15.48
CA ALA A 184 9.52 -9.26 16.18
C ALA A 184 10.62 -10.29 15.88
N LEU A 185 11.29 -10.18 14.72
CA LEU A 185 12.26 -11.17 14.24
C LEU A 185 13.46 -11.40 15.19
N PRO A 186 14.10 -10.38 15.83
CA PRO A 186 15.19 -10.60 16.78
C PRO A 186 14.77 -11.38 18.04
N ALA A 187 13.54 -11.15 18.51
CA ALA A 187 12.99 -11.88 19.66
C ALA A 187 12.72 -13.36 19.32
N LEU A 188 12.25 -13.63 18.09
CA LEU A 188 12.08 -15.00 17.60
C LEU A 188 13.44 -15.70 17.42
N SER A 189 14.42 -15.04 16.82
CA SER A 189 15.80 -15.55 16.71
C SER A 189 16.41 -15.89 18.07
N THR A 190 16.24 -15.00 19.06
CA THR A 190 16.70 -15.26 20.45
C THR A 190 16.02 -16.50 21.06
N LYS A 191 14.73 -16.73 20.79
CA LYS A 191 14.01 -17.94 21.23
C LYS A 191 14.53 -19.20 20.54
N VAL A 192 14.88 -19.14 19.25
CA VAL A 192 15.48 -20.27 18.51
C VAL A 192 16.82 -20.66 19.15
N VAL A 193 17.72 -19.70 19.36
CA VAL A 193 19.02 -19.95 20.03
C VAL A 193 18.86 -20.53 21.44
N ALA A 194 17.83 -20.09 22.19
CA ALA A 194 17.52 -20.65 23.50
C ALA A 194 16.98 -22.09 23.43
N ILE A 195 16.28 -22.46 22.36
CA ILE A 195 15.81 -23.84 22.11
C ILE A 195 17.00 -24.72 21.69
N GLU A 196 17.85 -24.27 20.77
CA GLU A 196 19.05 -24.99 20.33
C GLU A 196 19.97 -25.35 21.50
N ARG A 197 20.18 -24.41 22.44
CA ARG A 197 20.93 -24.67 23.68
C ARG A 197 20.27 -25.77 24.53
N LYS A 198 18.94 -25.70 24.73
CA LYS A 198 18.21 -26.74 25.48
C LYS A 198 18.28 -28.10 24.82
N VAL A 199 18.26 -28.18 23.48
CA VAL A 199 18.46 -29.44 22.75
C VAL A 199 19.86 -29.99 23.00
N SER A 200 20.91 -29.17 22.87
CA SER A 200 22.29 -29.59 23.15
C SER A 200 22.51 -30.06 24.60
N ASP A 201 21.82 -29.45 25.58
CA ASP A 201 21.89 -29.89 26.97
C ASP A 201 21.11 -31.20 27.22
N LEU A 202 20.01 -31.44 26.50
CA LEU A 202 19.30 -32.73 26.50
C LEU A 202 20.14 -33.86 25.89
N GLU A 203 20.84 -33.62 24.78
CA GLU A 203 21.76 -34.59 24.15
C GLU A 203 22.88 -35.02 25.10
N LYS A 204 23.47 -34.07 25.85
CA LYS A 204 24.46 -34.38 26.89
C LYS A 204 23.87 -35.24 28.01
N MET A 205 22.65 -34.91 28.46
CA MET A 205 21.97 -35.66 29.51
C MET A 205 21.63 -37.09 29.07
N GLU A 206 21.27 -37.31 27.80
CA GLU A 206 21.08 -38.64 27.23
C GLU A 206 22.38 -39.47 27.24
N SER A 207 23.51 -38.85 26.89
CA SER A 207 24.83 -39.50 26.97
C SER A 207 25.15 -39.95 28.41
N THR A 208 24.96 -39.08 29.40
CA THR A 208 25.15 -39.42 30.83
C THR A 208 24.16 -40.50 31.29
N LEU A 209 22.90 -40.47 30.83
CA LEU A 209 21.91 -41.50 31.14
C LEU A 209 22.34 -42.87 30.62
N ASN A 210 22.89 -42.94 29.40
CA ASN A 210 23.35 -44.20 28.81
C ASN A 210 24.60 -44.75 29.52
N GLN A 211 25.55 -43.89 29.92
CA GLN A 211 26.67 -44.29 30.80
C GLN A 211 26.15 -44.82 32.15
N THR A 212 25.14 -44.19 32.74
CA THR A 212 24.54 -44.60 34.01
C THR A 212 23.85 -45.97 33.90
N LYS A 213 23.19 -46.26 32.77
CA LYS A 213 22.61 -47.58 32.49
C LYS A 213 23.69 -48.66 32.41
N GLN A 214 24.78 -48.41 31.69
CA GLN A 214 25.90 -49.37 31.60
C GLN A 214 26.48 -49.69 32.99
N LEU A 215 26.72 -48.66 33.81
CA LEU A 215 27.23 -48.86 35.18
C LEU A 215 26.22 -49.63 36.07
N ALA A 216 24.91 -49.45 35.85
CA ALA A 216 23.89 -50.22 36.55
C ALA A 216 23.87 -51.70 36.12
N GLU A 217 24.12 -52.00 34.85
CA GLU A 217 24.30 -53.37 34.34
C GLU A 217 25.56 -54.03 34.91
N GLU A 218 26.69 -53.32 34.95
CA GLU A 218 27.93 -53.76 35.59
C GLU A 218 27.73 -54.07 37.08
N ASN A 219 27.08 -53.16 37.82
CA ASN A 219 26.72 -53.39 39.22
C ASN A 219 25.81 -54.62 39.42
N ASN A 220 24.85 -54.85 38.52
CA ASN A 220 24.00 -56.05 38.56
C ASN A 220 24.81 -57.35 38.32
N MET A 221 25.86 -57.31 37.48
CA MET A 221 26.78 -58.45 37.33
C MET A 221 27.58 -58.70 38.62
N PHE A 222 28.10 -57.65 39.28
CA PHE A 222 28.80 -57.80 40.56
C PHE A 222 27.89 -58.35 41.66
N ILE A 223 26.64 -57.87 41.77
CA ILE A 223 25.64 -58.39 42.72
C ILE A 223 25.39 -59.89 42.48
N LYS A 224 25.26 -60.33 41.22
CA LYS A 224 25.09 -61.75 40.88
C LYS A 224 26.31 -62.62 41.20
N ALA A 225 27.53 -62.06 41.20
CA ALA A 225 28.75 -62.78 41.55
C ALA A 225 28.96 -62.93 43.07
N LEU A 226 28.39 -62.02 43.87
CA LEU A 226 28.60 -61.94 45.32
C LEU A 226 28.25 -63.24 46.09
N PRO A 227 27.14 -63.97 45.81
CA PRO A 227 26.82 -65.22 46.49
C PRO A 227 27.85 -66.33 46.25
N ALA A 228 28.40 -66.40 45.04
CA ALA A 228 29.43 -67.39 44.69
C ALA A 228 30.75 -67.09 45.41
N LEU A 229 31.11 -65.81 45.55
CA LEU A 229 32.27 -65.39 46.34
C LEU A 229 32.07 -65.67 47.83
N SER A 230 30.90 -65.33 48.39
CA SER A 230 30.52 -65.65 49.77
C SER A 230 30.61 -67.16 50.06
N THR A 231 30.14 -67.99 49.12
CA THR A 231 30.26 -69.46 49.20
C THR A 231 31.73 -69.92 49.17
N LYS A 232 32.59 -69.30 48.35
CA LYS A 232 34.04 -69.59 48.35
C LYS A 232 34.69 -69.20 49.68
N VAL A 233 34.35 -68.05 50.25
CA VAL A 233 34.87 -67.60 51.56
C VAL A 233 34.47 -68.57 52.66
N ALA A 234 33.18 -68.92 52.78
CA ALA A 234 32.70 -69.89 53.78
C ALA A 234 33.36 -71.28 53.63
N ASN A 235 33.70 -71.70 52.40
CA ASN A 235 34.44 -72.94 52.17
C ASN A 235 35.93 -72.84 52.50
N LEU A 236 36.55 -71.66 52.35
CA LEU A 236 37.93 -71.42 52.80
C LEU A 236 38.00 -71.38 54.33
N GLU A 237 37.06 -70.71 54.99
CA GLU A 237 36.93 -70.65 56.45
C GLU A 237 36.81 -72.06 57.06
N LYS A 238 35.95 -72.92 56.50
CA LYS A 238 35.89 -74.35 56.87
C LYS A 238 37.24 -75.08 56.71
N LYS A 239 38.00 -74.78 55.66
CA LYS A 239 39.33 -75.39 55.42
C LYS A 239 40.39 -74.86 56.39
N VAL A 240 40.33 -73.58 56.76
CA VAL A 240 41.20 -72.97 57.79
C VAL A 240 40.94 -73.65 59.13
N ASN A 241 39.69 -73.69 59.60
CA ASN A 241 39.33 -74.34 60.86
C ASN A 241 39.72 -75.82 60.90
N ALA A 242 39.55 -76.55 59.78
CA ALA A 242 40.00 -77.93 59.66
C ALA A 242 41.54 -78.10 59.69
N THR A 243 42.28 -77.07 59.25
CA THR A 243 43.75 -77.04 59.29
C THR A 243 44.25 -76.68 60.70
N GLU A 244 43.63 -75.70 61.35
CA GLU A 244 43.91 -75.32 62.75
C GLU A 244 43.70 -76.51 63.70
N ASN A 245 42.61 -77.27 63.53
CA ASN A 245 42.36 -78.50 64.29
C ASN A 245 43.49 -79.54 64.10
N LYS A 246 43.95 -79.75 62.86
CA LYS A 246 45.09 -80.65 62.58
C LYS A 246 46.40 -80.16 63.21
N VAL A 247 46.66 -78.85 63.21
CA VAL A 247 47.83 -78.27 63.88
C VAL A 247 47.74 -78.50 65.40
N ALA A 248 46.57 -78.32 66.00
CA ALA A 248 46.36 -78.61 67.42
C ALA A 248 46.52 -80.10 67.76
N GLU A 249 46.09 -81.02 66.89
CA GLU A 249 46.35 -82.46 67.02
C GLU A 249 47.85 -82.80 66.90
N LEU A 250 48.56 -82.17 65.96
CA LEU A 250 50.01 -82.35 65.79
C LEU A 250 50.82 -81.83 66.99
N GLU A 251 50.45 -80.69 67.58
CA GLU A 251 51.09 -80.23 68.82
C GLU A 251 50.80 -81.15 70.01
N LYS A 252 49.59 -81.69 70.14
CA LYS A 252 49.30 -82.76 71.14
C LYS A 252 50.14 -84.00 70.91
N PHE A 253 50.26 -84.46 69.67
CA PHE A 253 51.12 -85.60 69.32
C PHE A 253 52.59 -85.31 69.65
N ARG A 254 53.10 -84.13 69.32
CA ARG A 254 54.47 -83.68 69.62
C ARG A 254 54.75 -83.66 71.12
N THR A 255 53.85 -83.10 71.94
CA THR A 255 54.00 -83.11 73.41
C THR A 255 53.98 -84.52 73.98
N THR A 256 53.11 -85.41 73.48
CA THR A 256 53.05 -86.82 73.87
C THR A 256 54.35 -87.55 73.52
N MET A 257 54.86 -87.39 72.30
CA MET A 257 56.14 -87.96 71.87
C MET A 257 57.32 -87.44 72.69
N ALA A 258 57.33 -86.15 73.02
CA ALA A 258 58.36 -85.57 73.89
C ALA A 258 58.32 -86.17 75.32
N GLN A 259 57.11 -86.36 75.88
CA GLN A 259 56.95 -87.00 77.18
C GLN A 259 57.34 -88.48 77.14
N GLN A 260 56.94 -89.22 76.10
CA GLN A 260 57.35 -90.62 75.91
C GLN A 260 58.87 -90.75 75.78
N HIS A 261 59.52 -89.85 75.04
CA HIS A 261 60.97 -89.82 74.91
C HIS A 261 61.67 -89.53 76.25
N LEU A 262 61.16 -88.58 77.04
CA LEU A 262 61.64 -88.33 78.40
C LEU A 262 61.47 -89.56 79.31
N ASN A 263 60.28 -90.16 79.35
CA ASN A 263 60.01 -91.35 80.16
C ASN A 263 60.95 -92.51 79.78
N LEU A 264 61.15 -92.76 78.48
CA LEU A 264 62.06 -93.81 78.00
C LEU A 264 63.51 -93.51 78.37
N LYS A 265 63.92 -92.23 78.34
CA LYS A 265 65.25 -91.79 78.77
C LYS A 265 65.49 -92.04 80.26
N TYR A 266 64.52 -91.72 81.12
CA TYR A 266 64.60 -91.99 82.56
C TYR A 266 64.59 -93.49 82.87
N ASP A 267 63.66 -94.27 82.31
CA ASP A 267 63.63 -95.74 82.44
C ASP A 267 64.94 -96.40 81.95
N THR A 268 65.59 -95.84 80.93
CA THR A 268 66.92 -96.29 80.49
C THR A 268 68.02 -95.94 81.50
N TYR A 269 68.00 -94.74 82.10
CA TYR A 269 68.95 -94.38 83.15
C TYR A 269 68.78 -95.26 84.40
N ASP A 270 67.54 -95.48 84.86
CA ASP A 270 67.24 -96.34 86.01
C ASP A 270 67.73 -97.78 85.77
N LYS A 271 67.54 -98.31 84.54
CA LYS A 271 68.07 -99.63 84.15
C LYS A 271 69.59 -99.67 84.12
N ILE A 272 70.26 -98.62 83.63
CA ILE A 272 71.73 -98.53 83.65
C ILE A 272 72.25 -98.49 85.09
N ASP A 273 71.60 -97.74 85.97
CA ASP A 273 72.00 -97.65 87.39
C ASP A 273 71.82 -99.00 88.10
N VAL A 274 70.68 -99.67 87.90
CA VAL A 274 70.47 -101.04 88.41
C VAL A 274 71.52 -102.01 87.86
N LEU A 275 71.83 -101.97 86.55
CA LEU A 275 72.88 -102.81 85.96
C LEU A 275 74.27 -102.51 86.55
N ASN A 276 74.64 -101.24 86.75
CA ASN A 276 75.91 -100.87 87.38
C ASN A 276 76.01 -101.42 88.80
N ASN A 277 75.00 -101.18 89.65
CA ASN A 277 74.95 -101.77 91.01
C ASN A 277 75.06 -103.30 90.99
N GLN A 278 74.53 -103.95 89.95
CA GLN A 278 74.58 -105.40 89.77
C GLN A 278 75.95 -105.89 89.26
N VAL A 279 76.66 -105.07 88.47
CA VAL A 279 78.08 -105.27 88.12
C VAL A 279 78.94 -105.11 89.36
N ASP A 280 78.80 -104.03 90.14
CA ASP A 280 79.55 -103.79 91.38
C ASP A 280 79.38 -104.95 92.39
N LEU A 281 78.16 -105.45 92.55
CA LEU A 281 77.87 -106.65 93.38
C LEU A 281 78.50 -107.93 92.83
N ASN A 282 78.57 -108.09 91.51
CA ASN A 282 79.22 -109.25 90.90
C ASN A 282 80.75 -109.14 91.00
N GLU A 283 81.34 -107.96 90.85
CA GLU A 283 82.77 -107.71 91.09
C GLU A 283 83.14 -107.99 92.56
N ALA A 284 82.33 -107.54 93.51
CA ALA A 284 82.51 -107.85 94.94
C ALA A 284 82.45 -109.36 95.22
N LYS A 285 81.50 -110.09 94.61
CA LYS A 285 81.43 -111.56 94.71
C LYS A 285 82.61 -112.26 94.05
N ILE A 286 83.10 -111.76 92.91
CA ILE A 286 84.29 -112.29 92.26
C ILE A 286 85.51 -112.10 93.17
N LEU A 287 85.62 -110.96 93.87
CA LEU A 287 86.68 -110.71 94.84
C LEU A 287 86.59 -111.68 96.04
N GLU A 288 85.40 -111.89 96.60
CA GLU A 288 85.18 -112.86 97.70
C GLU A 288 85.50 -114.30 97.26
N LEU A 289 85.04 -114.72 96.08
CA LEU A 289 85.37 -116.02 95.49
C LEU A 289 86.87 -116.17 95.24
N SER A 290 87.56 -115.12 94.80
CA SER A 290 89.01 -115.13 94.60
C SER A 290 89.75 -115.30 95.93
N GLN A 291 89.32 -114.60 96.99
CA GLN A 291 89.87 -114.77 98.34
C GLN A 291 89.59 -116.18 98.92
N GLN A 292 88.40 -116.74 98.67
CA GLN A 292 88.09 -118.12 99.06
C GLN A 292 88.97 -119.15 98.32
N VAL A 293 89.26 -118.92 97.03
CA VAL A 293 90.17 -119.78 96.25
C VAL A 293 91.62 -119.65 96.74
N GLU A 294 92.09 -118.45 97.11
CA GLU A 294 93.40 -118.28 97.76
C GLU A 294 93.46 -118.99 99.13
N ALA A 295 92.45 -118.83 99.98
CA ALA A 295 92.38 -119.50 101.27
C ALA A 295 92.33 -121.04 101.14
N GLN A 296 91.59 -121.57 100.17
CA GLN A 296 91.61 -123.01 99.86
C GLN A 296 92.96 -123.48 99.34
N ASN A 297 93.66 -122.68 98.53
CA ASN A 297 95.03 -123.01 98.10
C ASN A 297 96.02 -123.01 99.26
N GLU A 298 95.88 -122.13 100.26
CA GLU A 298 96.67 -122.18 101.49
C GLU A 298 96.35 -123.38 102.39
N GLU A 299 95.09 -123.82 102.48
CA GLU A 299 94.73 -125.07 103.18
C GLU A 299 95.27 -126.30 102.46
N ILE A 300 95.23 -126.33 101.12
CA ILE A 300 95.84 -127.40 100.31
C ILE A 300 97.36 -127.43 100.49
N ALA A 301 98.03 -126.27 100.56
CA ALA A 301 99.46 -126.20 100.84
C ALA A 301 99.81 -126.74 102.25
N LYS A 302 98.95 -126.53 103.26
CA LYS A 302 99.12 -127.12 104.60
C LYS A 302 98.81 -128.61 104.64
N ALA A 303 97.91 -129.11 103.78
CA ALA A 303 97.59 -130.52 103.66
C ALA A 303 98.69 -131.35 102.96
N GLN A 304 99.54 -130.71 102.13
CA GLN A 304 100.62 -131.41 101.40
C GLN A 304 101.81 -131.86 102.26
N ASP A 305 102.02 -131.30 103.46
CA ASP A 305 103.23 -131.55 104.27
C ASP A 305 103.17 -132.81 105.16
N ASN A 306 101.97 -133.40 105.38
CA ASN A 306 101.78 -134.42 106.43
C ASN A 306 101.25 -135.80 105.98
N THR A 307 101.19 -136.09 104.66
CA THR A 307 100.80 -137.42 104.16
C THR A 307 101.67 -137.92 103.00
N MET A 308 102.96 -138.16 103.27
CA MET A 308 103.83 -138.99 102.43
C MET A 308 103.90 -140.41 103.01
N LEU A 309 102.99 -141.30 102.58
CA LEU A 309 103.13 -142.78 102.48
C LEU A 309 101.76 -143.46 102.29
N TRP A 310 101.30 -143.52 101.03
CA TRP A 310 100.80 -144.71 100.30
C TRP A 310 100.04 -144.23 99.05
N LEU A 311 100.45 -144.71 97.87
CA LEU A 311 100.24 -144.05 96.58
C LEU A 311 99.79 -145.06 95.50
N VAL A 312 98.96 -144.59 94.54
CA VAL A 312 98.70 -145.14 93.19
C VAL A 312 97.84 -146.42 93.04
N ALA A 313 96.72 -146.29 92.30
CA ALA A 313 96.36 -147.15 91.15
C ALA A 313 95.17 -146.58 90.30
N GLY A 314 95.41 -146.25 89.00
CA GLY A 314 94.39 -145.91 87.97
C GLY A 314 93.88 -144.46 87.96
N LEU A 315 94.07 -143.55 86.98
CA LEU A 315 94.33 -143.59 85.53
C LEU A 315 93.24 -144.32 84.70
N GLY A 316 92.60 -143.76 83.66
CA GLY A 316 92.59 -142.37 83.14
C GLY A 316 92.00 -142.27 81.70
N VAL A 317 91.80 -141.03 81.20
CA VAL A 317 91.62 -140.59 79.79
C VAL A 317 90.25 -140.79 79.07
N VAL A 318 89.65 -139.71 78.54
CA VAL A 318 89.36 -139.39 77.10
C VAL A 318 88.34 -138.23 76.95
N LEU A 319 88.53 -137.39 75.92
CA LEU A 319 87.78 -136.17 75.56
C LEU A 319 86.70 -136.40 74.49
N GLY A 320 85.60 -135.63 74.57
CA GLY A 320 84.92 -134.98 73.43
C GLY A 320 83.89 -135.75 72.58
N VAL A 321 82.76 -135.09 72.25
CA VAL A 321 82.30 -134.70 70.89
C VAL A 321 80.84 -134.18 70.89
N VAL A 322 80.61 -133.15 70.06
CA VAL A 322 79.47 -132.27 69.77
C VAL A 322 78.22 -132.91 69.11
N GLY A 323 77.01 -132.31 69.29
CA GLY A 323 75.89 -132.32 68.31
C GLY A 323 74.44 -132.39 68.90
N ILE A 324 73.30 -132.13 68.21
CA ILE A 324 72.85 -131.29 67.05
C ILE A 324 71.32 -131.00 67.24
N PHE A 325 70.75 -129.99 66.55
CA PHE A 325 69.31 -129.64 66.27
C PHE A 325 68.62 -128.63 67.24
N LEU A 326 68.25 -127.40 66.86
CA LEU A 326 67.42 -126.82 65.75
C LEU A 326 65.89 -126.88 66.01
N PRO A 327 65.07 -125.91 65.52
CA PRO A 327 65.41 -124.67 64.81
C PRO A 327 65.05 -123.36 65.57
#